data_AF-A0A2G2DE50-F1
#
_entry.id   AF-A0A2G2DE50-F1
#
_cell.length_a   1.000
_cell.length_b   1.000
_cell.length_c   1.000
_cell.angle_alpha   90.00
_cell.angle_beta   90.00
_cell.angle_gamma   90.00
#
_symmetry.space_group_name_H-M   'P 1'
#
loop_
_entity.id
_entity.type
_entity.pdbx_description
1 polymer ?
#
loop_
_entity_poly.entity_id
_entity_poly.type
_entity_poly.pdbx_seq_one_letter_code
_entity_poly.pdbx_strand_id
1 'polypeptide(L)'
;MITRETKQPRDYEVMDSVLDRGDAVELARHLSCSPQLIRGWCRAPETESEFASGKFGPLSRLRTLIAMVREDDGCSDRAYPIGRYIANLLGGIFVPMPQSKKSKDSEVIKNISSVLKETGDAVEVTRKVWFDETPGRISNKERAACVAEIDEAMVSLVHLRQWIETNSKKR
;
A
#
# COMPACT_ATOMS: atom_id res chain seq x y z
N MET A 1 9.93 4.37 25.00
CA MET A 1 9.21 3.61 23.95
C MET A 1 10.11 3.64 22.72
N ILE A 2 10.78 2.53 22.41
CA ILE A 2 11.64 2.45 21.22
C ILE A 2 10.68 2.30 20.05
N THR A 3 10.51 3.35 19.24
CA THR A 3 9.94 3.22 17.90
C THR A 3 10.80 2.21 17.17
N ARG A 4 10.30 0.98 17.01
CA ARG A 4 10.85 0.07 16.01
C ARG A 4 10.70 0.80 14.68
N GLU A 5 11.79 1.36 14.18
CA GLU A 5 11.88 1.70 12.76
C GLU A 5 11.67 0.38 12.02
N THR A 6 10.43 0.11 11.61
CA THR A 6 10.12 -0.99 10.72
C THR A 6 10.84 -0.68 9.42
N LYS A 7 12.03 -1.25 9.26
CA LYS A 7 12.78 -1.23 8.01
C LYS A 7 11.81 -1.62 6.90
N GLN A 8 11.63 -0.75 5.91
CA GLN A 8 10.74 -1.05 4.79
C GLN A 8 11.17 -2.39 4.17
N PRO A 9 10.21 -3.29 3.92
CA PRO A 9 10.52 -4.58 3.31
C PRO A 9 11.16 -4.36 1.94
N ARG A 10 12.10 -5.25 1.61
CA ARG A 10 12.73 -5.29 0.30
C ARG A 10 11.74 -5.86 -0.72
N ASP A 11 11.90 -5.48 -1.98
CA ASP A 11 10.90 -5.82 -3.02
C ASP A 11 10.68 -7.33 -3.16
N TYR A 12 11.74 -8.13 -3.02
CA TYR A 12 11.63 -9.58 -3.08
C TYR A 12 10.92 -10.19 -1.85
N GLU A 13 11.01 -9.54 -0.69
CA GLU A 13 10.28 -9.95 0.53
C GLU A 13 8.79 -9.67 0.37
N VAL A 14 8.44 -8.56 -0.31
CA VAL A 14 7.05 -8.26 -0.67
C VAL A 14 6.52 -9.28 -1.68
N MET A 15 7.28 -9.58 -2.73
CA MET A 15 6.90 -10.60 -3.71
C MET A 15 6.71 -11.98 -3.06
N ASP A 16 7.62 -12.38 -2.18
CA ASP A 16 7.52 -13.64 -1.43
C ASP A 16 6.29 -13.65 -0.49
N SER A 17 5.99 -12.53 0.18
CA SER A 17 4.82 -12.46 1.06
C SER A 17 3.47 -12.50 0.34
N VAL A 18 3.45 -12.11 -0.94
CA VAL A 18 2.22 -12.05 -1.76
C VAL A 18 1.99 -13.37 -2.49
N LEU A 19 3.05 -14.15 -2.75
CA LEU A 19 2.98 -15.40 -3.50
C LEU A 19 3.05 -16.60 -2.54
N ASP A 20 1.95 -17.30 -2.35
CA ASP A 20 1.95 -18.58 -1.63
C ASP A 20 2.68 -19.68 -2.43
N ARG A 21 2.98 -20.81 -1.78
CA ARG A 21 3.67 -21.99 -2.35
C ARG A 21 2.81 -22.71 -3.42
N GLY A 22 2.58 -22.06 -4.54
CA GLY A 22 1.77 -22.53 -5.68
C GLY A 22 1.57 -21.41 -6.70
N ASP A 23 1.43 -20.19 -6.20
CA ASP A 23 1.11 -18.98 -6.96
C ASP A 23 2.20 -18.62 -7.96
N ALA A 24 3.46 -18.95 -7.68
CA ALA A 24 4.56 -18.68 -8.62
C ALA A 24 4.39 -19.42 -9.97
N VAL A 25 3.82 -20.63 -9.96
CA VAL A 25 3.56 -21.41 -11.18
C VAL A 25 2.34 -20.87 -11.90
N GLU A 26 1.30 -20.53 -11.15
CA GLU A 26 0.06 -19.98 -11.70
C GLU A 26 0.29 -18.59 -12.30
N LEU A 27 0.99 -17.71 -11.60
CA LEU A 27 1.39 -16.40 -12.08
C LEU A 27 2.27 -16.51 -13.33
N ALA A 28 3.22 -17.44 -13.35
CA ALA A 28 4.04 -17.69 -14.54
C ALA A 28 3.20 -18.08 -15.77
N ARG A 29 2.18 -18.93 -15.56
CA ARG A 29 1.22 -19.30 -16.61
C ARG A 29 0.44 -18.08 -17.10
N HIS A 30 -0.07 -17.24 -16.19
CA HIS A 30 -0.81 -16.03 -16.55
C HIS A 30 0.06 -15.01 -17.32
N LEU A 31 1.32 -14.85 -16.91
CA LEU A 31 2.25 -13.93 -17.54
C LEU A 31 3.00 -14.54 -18.74
N SER A 32 2.69 -15.78 -19.11
CA SER A 32 3.35 -16.51 -20.20
C SER A 32 4.88 -16.48 -20.09
N CYS A 33 5.40 -16.69 -18.88
CA CYS A 33 6.83 -16.69 -18.59
C CYS A 33 7.24 -17.94 -17.78
N SER A 34 8.53 -18.10 -17.48
CA SER A 34 9.00 -19.28 -16.75
C SER A 34 8.71 -19.16 -15.24
N PRO A 35 8.29 -20.25 -14.55
CA PRO A 35 8.15 -20.25 -13.09
C PRO A 35 9.44 -19.91 -12.36
N GLN A 36 10.60 -20.23 -12.94
CA GLN A 36 11.90 -19.83 -12.40
C GLN A 36 12.09 -18.31 -12.40
N LEU A 37 11.54 -17.58 -13.38
CA LEU A 37 11.57 -16.11 -13.40
C LEU A 37 10.79 -15.54 -12.22
N ILE A 38 9.57 -16.04 -11.96
CA ILE A 38 8.73 -15.60 -10.83
C ILE A 38 9.41 -15.90 -9.49
N ARG A 39 9.98 -17.10 -9.33
CA ARG A 39 10.79 -17.43 -8.13
C ARG A 39 12.01 -16.52 -7.98
N GLY A 40 12.61 -16.13 -9.10
CA GLY A 40 13.69 -15.14 -9.13
C GLY A 40 13.27 -13.78 -8.56
N TRP A 41 11.98 -13.41 -8.64
CA TRP A 41 11.45 -12.17 -8.06
C TRP A 41 11.31 -12.22 -6.54
N CYS A 42 11.34 -13.42 -5.93
CA CYS A 42 11.14 -13.64 -4.49
C CYS A 42 12.46 -13.78 -3.72
N ARG A 43 13.62 -13.68 -4.40
CA ARG A 43 14.95 -13.77 -3.77
C ARG A 43 15.76 -12.49 -3.94
N ALA A 44 16.72 -12.29 -3.04
CA ALA A 44 17.73 -11.25 -3.19
C ALA A 44 18.57 -11.49 -4.46
N PRO A 45 19.03 -10.42 -5.14
CA PRO A 45 19.96 -10.56 -6.26
C PRO A 45 21.31 -11.06 -5.75
N GLU A 46 21.93 -12.00 -6.46
CA GLU A 46 23.20 -12.61 -6.05
C GLU A 46 24.41 -11.90 -6.69
N THR A 47 24.20 -11.11 -7.76
CA THR A 47 25.27 -10.40 -8.47
C THR A 47 24.84 -9.01 -8.97
N GLU A 48 25.80 -8.12 -9.24
CA GLU A 48 25.53 -6.81 -9.87
C GLU A 48 24.99 -6.94 -11.31
N SER A 49 25.39 -7.98 -12.04
CA SER A 49 24.86 -8.23 -13.39
C SER A 49 23.40 -8.66 -13.36
N GLU A 50 22.99 -9.43 -12.34
CA GLU A 50 21.57 -9.74 -12.10
C GLU A 50 20.76 -8.48 -11.83
N PHE A 51 21.31 -7.52 -11.07
CA PHE A 51 20.67 -6.22 -10.80
C PHE A 51 20.51 -5.39 -12.09
N ALA A 52 21.56 -5.28 -12.91
CA ALA A 52 21.55 -4.45 -14.12
C ALA A 52 20.72 -5.02 -15.29
N SER A 53 20.56 -6.34 -15.38
CA SER A 53 19.91 -7.02 -16.51
C SER A 53 18.38 -6.86 -16.58
N GLY A 54 17.75 -6.27 -15.56
CA GLY A 54 16.30 -6.10 -15.50
C GLY A 54 15.52 -7.42 -15.33
N LYS A 55 16.20 -8.54 -15.07
CA LYS A 55 15.59 -9.84 -14.71
C LYS A 55 14.86 -9.81 -13.35
N PHE A 56 15.05 -8.75 -12.59
CA PHE A 56 14.45 -8.58 -11.27
C PHE A 56 12.95 -8.26 -11.34
N GLY A 57 12.26 -8.48 -10.21
CA GLY A 57 10.81 -8.36 -10.10
C GLY A 57 10.26 -6.99 -10.51
N PRO A 58 9.01 -6.95 -10.99
CA PRO A 58 8.36 -5.72 -11.46
C PRO A 58 8.35 -4.60 -10.40
N LEU A 59 8.30 -4.96 -9.12
CA LEU A 59 8.33 -4.00 -8.00
C LEU A 59 9.63 -3.18 -7.94
N SER A 60 10.78 -3.75 -8.28
CA SER A 60 12.04 -2.99 -8.24
C SER A 60 12.10 -1.96 -9.35
N ARG A 61 11.58 -2.26 -10.54
CA ARG A 61 11.46 -1.27 -11.63
C ARG A 61 10.51 -0.15 -11.23
N LEU A 62 9.39 -0.48 -10.58
CA LEU A 62 8.46 0.53 -10.06
C LEU A 62 9.14 1.42 -9.00
N ARG A 63 9.92 0.84 -8.08
CA ARG A 63 10.68 1.59 -7.08
C ARG A 63 11.69 2.54 -7.74
N THR A 64 12.43 2.08 -8.75
CA THR A 64 13.35 2.92 -9.52
C THR A 64 12.63 4.06 -10.25
N LEU A 65 11.52 3.78 -10.94
CA LEU A 65 10.73 4.81 -11.61
C LEU A 65 10.21 5.87 -10.64
N ILE A 66 9.71 5.45 -9.47
CA ILE A 66 9.27 6.36 -8.41
C ILE A 66 10.44 7.19 -7.89
N ALA A 67 11.62 6.61 -7.72
CA ALA A 67 12.82 7.32 -7.28
C ALA A 67 13.28 8.35 -8.33
N MET A 68 13.30 7.98 -9.61
CA MET A 68 13.65 8.90 -10.71
C MET A 68 12.69 10.09 -10.78
N VAL A 69 11.38 9.85 -10.71
CA VAL A 69 10.37 10.94 -10.68
C VAL A 69 10.59 11.85 -9.47
N ARG A 70 10.96 11.29 -8.31
CA ARG A 70 11.25 12.08 -7.10
C ARG A 70 12.52 12.93 -7.26
N GLU A 71 13.56 12.37 -7.86
CA GLU A 71 14.84 13.05 -8.07
C GLU A 71 14.72 14.19 -9.09
N ASP A 72 14.03 13.95 -10.21
CA ASP A 72 13.88 14.93 -11.29
C ASP A 72 12.99 16.12 -10.89
N ASP A 73 11.89 15.87 -10.18
CA ASP A 73 10.88 16.90 -9.87
C ASP A 73 10.99 17.47 -8.45
N GLY A 74 11.82 16.89 -7.58
CA GLY A 74 11.95 17.30 -6.16
C GLY A 74 10.70 17.07 -5.30
N CYS A 75 9.64 16.45 -5.85
CA CYS A 75 8.37 16.21 -5.18
C CYS A 75 7.86 14.78 -5.41
N SER A 76 7.54 14.08 -4.33
CA SER A 76 7.00 12.72 -4.35
C SER A 76 5.59 12.58 -4.89
N ASP A 77 4.83 13.67 -4.95
CA ASP A 77 3.40 13.61 -5.19
C ASP A 77 3.09 13.24 -6.64
N ARG A 78 4.03 13.48 -7.56
CA ARG A 78 3.96 13.01 -8.95
C ARG A 78 4.15 11.50 -9.12
N ALA A 79 4.59 10.78 -8.09
CA ALA A 79 4.61 9.32 -8.11
C ALA A 79 3.25 8.71 -7.73
N TYR A 80 2.33 9.47 -7.12
CA TYR A 80 1.01 8.98 -6.69
C TYR A 80 0.11 8.54 -7.85
N PRO A 81 0.10 9.20 -9.03
CA PRO A 81 -0.62 8.72 -10.21
C PRO A 81 -0.24 7.29 -10.62
N ILE A 82 1.03 6.89 -10.46
CA ILE A 82 1.49 5.53 -10.79
C ILE A 82 0.85 4.52 -9.84
N GLY A 83 0.91 4.77 -8.53
CA GLY A 83 0.28 3.90 -7.52
C GLY A 83 -1.24 3.80 -7.70
N ARG A 84 -1.90 4.93 -7.97
CA ARG A 84 -3.34 4.99 -8.23
C ARG A 84 -3.73 4.24 -9.51
N TYR A 85 -2.94 4.37 -10.58
CA TYR A 85 -3.16 3.63 -11.82
C TYR A 85 -3.06 2.12 -11.63
N ILE A 86 -2.01 1.65 -10.93
CA ILE A 86 -1.82 0.22 -10.65
C ILE A 86 -2.95 -0.33 -9.79
N ALA A 87 -3.34 0.40 -8.73
CA ALA A 87 -4.45 -0.01 -7.88
C ALA A 87 -5.75 -0.15 -8.69
N ASN A 88 -6.07 0.82 -9.55
CA ASN A 88 -7.25 0.74 -10.41
C ASN A 88 -7.22 -0.47 -11.37
N LEU A 89 -6.06 -0.81 -11.94
CA LEU A 89 -5.93 -1.99 -12.81
C LEU A 89 -6.22 -3.30 -12.07
N LEU A 90 -5.88 -3.35 -10.77
CA LEU A 90 -6.01 -4.54 -9.94
C LEU A 90 -7.31 -4.54 -9.11
N GLY A 91 -8.20 -3.56 -9.29
CA GLY A 91 -9.40 -3.40 -8.47
C GLY A 91 -9.12 -3.06 -7.00
N GLY A 92 -7.91 -2.57 -6.69
CA GLY A 92 -7.48 -2.17 -5.36
C GLY A 92 -7.70 -0.69 -5.08
N ILE A 93 -7.62 -0.32 -3.78
CA ILE A 93 -7.67 1.07 -3.31
C ILE A 93 -6.27 1.52 -2.94
N PHE A 94 -5.84 2.70 -3.43
CA PHE A 94 -4.55 3.30 -3.07
C PHE A 94 -4.73 4.45 -2.07
N VAL A 95 -4.19 4.27 -0.88
CA VAL A 95 -4.17 5.28 0.18
C VAL A 95 -2.72 5.78 0.35
N PRO A 96 -2.39 7.02 -0.06
CA PRO A 96 -1.04 7.53 0.06
C PRO A 96 -0.69 7.76 1.53
N MET A 97 0.49 7.29 1.94
CA MET A 97 1.02 7.62 3.26
C MET A 97 1.45 9.10 3.29
N PRO A 98 0.94 9.89 4.27
CA PRO A 98 1.33 11.28 4.37
C PRO A 98 2.83 11.39 4.66
N GLN A 99 3.53 12.26 3.93
CA GLN A 99 4.94 12.51 4.20
C GLN A 99 5.09 13.28 5.50
N SER A 100 5.74 12.69 6.51
CA SER A 100 6.22 13.42 7.68
C SER A 100 7.45 14.26 7.30
N LYS A 101 7.28 15.27 6.44
CA LYS A 101 8.26 16.36 6.43
C LYS A 101 8.24 16.97 7.83
N LYS A 102 9.35 17.55 8.30
CA LYS A 102 9.44 18.33 9.56
C LYS A 102 8.58 19.61 9.54
N SER A 103 7.46 19.59 8.82
CA SER A 103 6.42 20.62 8.81
C SER A 103 5.75 20.60 10.18
N LYS A 104 5.79 21.76 10.85
CA LYS A 104 5.32 21.92 12.23
C LYS A 104 3.83 22.24 12.35
N ASP A 105 3.07 22.37 11.28
CA ASP A 105 1.73 22.94 11.39
C ASP A 105 0.68 22.21 10.56
N SER A 106 -0.59 22.45 10.95
CA SER A 106 -1.91 21.96 10.49
C SER A 106 -2.08 21.28 9.12
N GLU A 107 -1.17 21.45 8.18
CA GLU A 107 -1.11 20.83 6.87
C GLU A 107 -1.06 19.29 6.94
N VAL A 108 -0.31 18.71 7.88
CA VAL A 108 -0.33 17.25 8.09
C VAL A 108 -1.72 16.75 8.50
N ILE A 109 -2.41 17.49 9.37
CA ILE A 109 -3.78 17.16 9.79
C ILE A 109 -4.78 17.34 8.63
N LYS A 110 -4.62 18.38 7.81
CA LYS A 110 -5.42 18.57 6.59
C LYS A 110 -5.20 17.43 5.59
N ASN A 111 -3.96 16.99 5.40
CA ASN A 111 -3.63 15.87 4.52
C ASN A 111 -4.24 14.57 5.03
N ILE A 112 -4.11 14.28 6.33
CA ILE A 112 -4.78 13.12 6.94
C ILE A 112 -6.29 13.22 6.75
N SER A 113 -6.90 14.40 6.99
CA SER A 113 -8.33 14.59 6.78
C SER A 113 -8.77 14.34 5.32
N SER A 114 -7.97 14.76 4.34
CA SER A 114 -8.24 14.51 2.91
C SER A 114 -8.18 13.02 2.60
N VAL A 115 -7.13 12.34 3.07
CA VAL A 115 -6.95 10.90 2.88
C VAL A 115 -8.08 10.10 3.53
N LEU A 116 -8.51 10.47 4.74
CA LEU A 116 -9.63 9.83 5.42
C LEU A 116 -10.95 10.01 4.67
N LYS A 117 -11.17 11.20 4.08
CA LYS A 117 -12.35 11.45 3.26
C LYS A 117 -12.34 10.58 2.00
N GLU A 118 -11.24 10.58 1.24
CA GLU A 118 -11.09 9.76 0.03
C GLU A 118 -11.26 8.26 0.35
N THR A 119 -10.70 7.80 1.47
CA THR A 119 -10.83 6.41 1.92
C THR A 119 -12.27 6.09 2.30
N GLY A 120 -12.94 6.97 3.04
CA GLY A 120 -14.34 6.81 3.41
C GLY A 120 -15.29 6.76 2.21
N ASP A 121 -15.07 7.62 1.22
CA ASP A 121 -15.83 7.62 -0.03
C ASP A 121 -15.66 6.30 -0.80
N ALA A 122 -14.41 5.79 -0.91
CA ALA A 122 -14.13 4.51 -1.56
C ALA A 122 -14.77 3.32 -0.83
N VAL A 123 -14.71 3.29 0.50
CA VAL A 123 -15.36 2.26 1.33
C VAL A 123 -16.88 2.29 1.12
N GLU A 124 -17.50 3.47 1.11
CA GLU A 124 -18.95 3.58 0.95
C GLU A 124 -19.43 3.16 -0.44
N VAL A 125 -18.69 3.53 -1.50
CA VAL A 125 -18.98 3.05 -2.86
C VAL A 125 -18.88 1.54 -2.92
N THR A 126 -17.81 0.96 -2.36
CA THR A 126 -17.60 -0.49 -2.34
C THR A 126 -18.70 -1.21 -1.56
N ARG A 127 -19.10 -0.66 -0.40
CA ARG A 127 -20.21 -1.19 0.41
C ARG A 127 -21.51 -1.23 -0.38
N LYS A 128 -21.87 -0.16 -1.08
CA LYS A 128 -23.10 -0.12 -1.90
C LYS A 128 -23.07 -1.18 -3.00
N VAL A 129 -22.01 -1.25 -3.78
CA VAL A 129 -21.88 -2.25 -4.86
C VAL A 129 -21.95 -3.67 -4.31
N TRP A 130 -21.29 -3.92 -3.18
CA TRP A 130 -21.21 -5.25 -2.57
C TRP A 130 -22.47 -5.69 -1.81
N PHE A 131 -23.21 -4.77 -1.19
CA PHE A 131 -24.40 -5.12 -0.40
C PHE A 131 -25.71 -4.90 -1.17
N ASP A 132 -25.79 -3.88 -2.01
CA ASP A 132 -27.03 -3.46 -2.65
C ASP A 132 -27.17 -4.03 -4.07
N GLU A 133 -26.05 -4.17 -4.82
CA GLU A 133 -26.09 -4.59 -6.23
C GLU A 133 -25.69 -6.06 -6.43
N THR A 134 -24.68 -6.53 -5.71
CA THR A 134 -24.17 -7.92 -5.82
C THR A 134 -23.82 -8.49 -4.46
N PRO A 135 -24.80 -9.02 -3.69
CA PRO A 135 -24.59 -9.52 -2.33
C PRO A 135 -23.53 -10.63 -2.30
N GLY A 136 -22.29 -10.25 -2.02
CA GLY A 136 -21.18 -11.19 -1.92
C GLY A 136 -21.23 -11.96 -0.60
N ARG A 137 -20.74 -13.19 -0.61
CA ARG A 137 -20.62 -14.01 0.61
C ARG A 137 -19.20 -13.85 1.17
N ILE A 138 -19.10 -13.44 2.43
CA ILE A 138 -17.85 -13.43 3.19
C ILE A 138 -17.83 -14.65 4.13
N SER A 139 -16.72 -15.37 4.20
CA SER A 139 -16.56 -16.46 5.17
C SER A 139 -16.43 -15.90 6.59
N ASN A 140 -16.70 -16.74 7.60
CA ASN A 140 -16.55 -16.33 9.00
C ASN A 140 -15.11 -15.90 9.34
N LYS A 141 -14.11 -16.52 8.70
CA LYS A 141 -12.68 -16.21 8.90
C LYS A 141 -12.34 -14.83 8.32
N GLU A 142 -12.75 -14.57 7.08
CA GLU A 142 -12.55 -13.27 6.43
C GLU A 142 -13.29 -12.16 7.19
N ARG A 143 -14.53 -12.43 7.61
CA ARG A 143 -15.30 -11.50 8.44
C ARG A 143 -14.56 -11.14 9.72
N ALA A 144 -14.05 -12.13 10.45
CA ALA A 144 -13.36 -11.88 11.72
C ALA A 144 -12.08 -11.05 11.52
N ALA A 145 -11.30 -11.37 10.48
CA ALA A 145 -10.10 -10.60 10.13
C ALA A 145 -10.44 -9.15 9.75
N CYS A 146 -11.38 -8.95 8.82
CA CYS A 146 -11.79 -7.61 8.41
C CYS A 146 -12.35 -6.78 9.58
N VAL A 147 -13.17 -7.36 10.45
CA VAL A 147 -13.70 -6.65 11.63
C VAL A 147 -12.57 -6.23 12.56
N ALA A 148 -11.60 -7.10 12.84
CA ALA A 148 -10.48 -6.76 13.71
C ALA A 148 -9.63 -5.61 13.15
N GLU A 149 -9.34 -5.62 11.86
CA GLU A 149 -8.58 -4.55 11.18
C GLU A 149 -9.36 -3.22 11.17
N ILE A 150 -10.68 -3.26 10.95
CA ILE A 150 -11.55 -2.08 11.04
C ILE A 150 -11.54 -1.51 12.47
N ASP A 151 -11.66 -2.36 13.49
CA ASP A 151 -11.64 -1.93 14.89
C ASP A 151 -10.30 -1.28 15.27
N GLU A 152 -9.17 -1.84 14.83
CA GLU A 152 -7.85 -1.25 15.04
C GLU A 152 -7.71 0.13 14.37
N ALA A 153 -8.21 0.26 13.15
CA ALA A 153 -8.26 1.54 12.44
C ALA A 153 -9.14 2.55 13.19
N MET A 154 -10.33 2.16 13.66
CA MET A 154 -11.22 3.02 14.43
C MET A 154 -10.57 3.52 15.73
N VAL A 155 -9.87 2.65 16.47
CA VAL A 155 -9.14 3.03 17.69
C VAL A 155 -8.11 4.12 17.37
N SER A 156 -7.35 3.95 16.29
CA SER A 156 -6.37 4.94 15.84
C SER A 156 -7.02 6.29 15.49
N LEU A 157 -8.18 6.27 14.84
CA LEU A 157 -8.95 7.47 14.50
C LEU A 157 -9.54 8.16 15.73
N VAL A 158 -10.05 7.39 16.70
CA VAL A 158 -10.55 7.93 17.97
C VAL A 158 -9.44 8.62 18.75
N HIS A 159 -8.25 8.02 18.85
CA HIS A 159 -7.10 8.65 19.49
C HIS A 159 -6.69 9.97 18.81
N LEU A 160 -6.65 9.98 17.47
CA LEU A 160 -6.36 11.20 16.71
C LEU A 160 -7.38 12.30 17.00
N ARG A 161 -8.68 11.96 16.99
CA ARG A 161 -9.76 12.90 17.30
C ARG A 161 -9.64 13.48 18.71
N GLN A 162 -9.44 12.63 19.72
CA GLN A 162 -9.28 13.06 21.11
C GLN A 162 -8.07 13.99 21.29
N TRP A 163 -6.97 13.67 20.61
CA TRP A 163 -5.78 14.52 20.61
C TRP A 163 -6.07 15.91 20.02
N ILE A 164 -6.78 15.98 18.88
CA ILE A 164 -7.20 17.26 18.28
C ILE A 164 -8.08 18.04 19.25
N GLU A 165 -9.14 17.43 19.79
CA GLU A 165 -10.08 18.11 20.70
C GLU A 165 -9.40 18.63 21.98
N THR A 166 -8.45 17.88 22.53
CA THR A 166 -7.72 18.25 23.75
C THR A 166 -6.73 19.39 23.50
N ASN A 167 -6.05 19.40 22.34
CA ASN A 167 -5.04 20.41 22.04
C ASN A 167 -5.62 21.67 21.35
N SER A 168 -6.82 21.60 20.78
CA SER A 168 -7.54 22.78 20.28
C SER A 168 -8.11 23.67 21.39
N LYS A 169 -8.38 23.11 22.58
CA LYS A 169 -8.90 23.87 23.75
C LYS A 169 -7.82 24.58 24.58
N LYS A 170 -6.54 24.41 24.25
CA LYS A 170 -5.39 25.02 24.95
C LYS A 170 -4.89 26.32 24.29
N ARG A 171 -5.66 26.92 23.38
CA ARG A 171 -5.38 28.24 22.78
C ARG A 171 -6.37 29.27 23.28
#